data_AF-A0A137QTI0-F1
#
_entry.id   AF-A0A137QTI0-F1
#
_cell.length_a   1.000
_cell.length_b   1.000
_cell.length_c   1.000
_cell.angle_alpha   90.00
_cell.angle_beta   90.00
_cell.angle_gamma   90.00
#
_symmetry.space_group_name_H-M   'P 1'
#
loop_
_entity.id
_entity.type
_entity.pdbx_description
1 polymer ?
#
loop_
_entity_poly.entity_id
_entity_poly.type
_entity_poly.pdbx_seq_one_letter_code
_entity_poly.pdbx_strand_id
1 'polypeptide(L)'
;MIWRRRVGICHPPKLDGGSKARTDKAARIQDYFELTGVLPPKPLPNFNIDEALPRPYRPFRWKYHQTMSLLNMEPDWWIELESTYRERIIQRKELYAKHGPKIVDALAGSTDACLELAEMVIQFLCVRYPNQFQFDSARIFHNNILRTQVDTNCKFEPLMFLLDNVPEDFLIVQEDEKTGLYHFRAGVSASAVGWNMSLKIGKPLHEVHGPVPYYKEKMQNSMDRRVVSLSKSSRRLTASIIEGFLPK
;
A
#
# COMPACT_ATOMS: atom_id res chain seq x y z
N MET A 1 -31.84 -12.45 -2.31
CA MET A 1 -32.48 -11.37 -1.51
C MET A 1 -31.72 -10.08 -1.75
N ILE A 2 -32.40 -9.10 -2.35
CA ILE A 2 -31.82 -7.83 -2.82
C ILE A 2 -31.79 -6.86 -1.63
N TRP A 3 -30.61 -6.50 -1.13
CA TRP A 3 -30.47 -5.45 -0.11
C TRP A 3 -30.28 -4.09 -0.79
N ARG A 4 -31.36 -3.30 -0.84
CA ARG A 4 -31.31 -1.86 -1.19
C ARG A 4 -30.64 -1.10 -0.05
N ARG A 5 -29.48 -0.48 -0.28
CA ARG A 5 -28.86 0.47 0.67
C ARG A 5 -29.66 1.77 0.68
N ARG A 6 -30.16 2.14 1.87
CA ARG A 6 -30.86 3.39 2.16
C ARG A 6 -29.83 4.54 2.13
N VAL A 7 -30.10 5.58 1.33
CA VAL A 7 -29.29 6.79 1.24
C VAL A 7 -29.55 7.62 2.49
N GLY A 8 -28.61 7.65 3.43
CA GLY A 8 -28.65 8.52 4.61
C GLY A 8 -27.90 9.81 4.33
N ILE A 9 -28.59 10.95 4.47
CA ILE A 9 -28.01 12.30 4.34
C ILE A 9 -27.30 12.63 5.66
N CYS A 10 -25.97 12.74 5.63
CA CYS A 10 -25.19 13.18 6.78
C CYS A 10 -25.47 14.66 7.07
N HIS A 11 -25.97 14.98 8.26
CA HIS A 11 -26.06 16.36 8.76
C HIS A 11 -24.83 16.67 9.63
N PRO A 12 -24.21 17.85 9.50
CA PRO A 12 -23.10 18.23 10.35
C PRO A 12 -23.58 18.58 11.78
N PRO A 13 -22.79 18.28 12.83
CA PRO A 13 -23.13 18.66 14.20
C PRO A 13 -22.92 20.17 14.43
N LYS A 14 -23.78 20.77 15.26
CA LYS A 14 -23.70 22.19 15.65
C LYS A 14 -22.46 22.44 16.50
N LEU A 15 -21.73 23.52 16.19
CA LEU A 15 -20.52 23.95 16.89
C LEU A 15 -20.89 25.00 17.95
N ASP A 16 -20.66 24.71 19.23
CA ASP A 16 -20.62 25.71 20.29
C ASP A 16 -19.21 26.30 20.41
N GLY A 17 -19.14 27.62 20.59
CA GLY A 17 -17.95 28.44 20.41
C GLY A 17 -16.84 28.19 21.44
N GLY A 18 -15.66 27.86 20.93
CA GLY A 18 -14.40 27.98 21.67
C GLY A 18 -13.32 26.98 21.26
N SER A 19 -12.53 27.28 20.23
CA SER A 19 -11.08 26.93 20.12
C SER A 19 -10.60 26.95 18.66
N LYS A 20 -10.24 28.12 18.13
CA LYS A 20 -9.65 28.24 16.78
C LYS A 20 -8.28 27.55 16.64
N ALA A 21 -7.61 27.22 17.76
CA ALA A 21 -6.29 26.59 17.79
C ALA A 21 -6.32 25.05 18.01
N ARG A 22 -7.47 24.47 18.38
CA ARG A 22 -7.59 23.01 18.60
C ARG A 22 -8.11 22.28 17.35
N THR A 23 -8.74 23.02 16.42
CA THR A 23 -9.28 22.51 15.16
C THR A 23 -8.21 22.17 14.11
N ASP A 24 -7.07 22.85 14.12
CA ASP A 24 -6.05 22.69 13.07
C ASP A 24 -5.19 21.42 13.24
N LYS A 25 -5.08 20.92 14.48
CA LYS A 25 -4.27 19.74 14.81
C LYS A 25 -5.01 18.42 14.58
N ALA A 26 -6.35 18.44 14.57
CA ALA A 26 -7.18 17.26 14.34
C ALA A 26 -7.41 16.96 12.85
N ALA A 27 -7.15 17.92 11.96
CA ALA A 27 -7.39 17.81 10.53
C ALA A 27 -6.21 17.21 9.73
N ARG A 28 -5.01 17.14 10.33
CA ARG A 28 -3.78 16.77 9.61
C ARG A 28 -3.47 15.30 9.82
N ILE A 29 -3.21 14.57 8.71
CA ILE A 29 -2.65 13.21 8.78
C ILE A 29 -1.35 13.28 9.62
N GLN A 30 -1.14 12.29 10.49
CA GLN A 30 0.09 12.13 11.27
C GLN A 30 1.30 12.18 10.35
N ASP A 31 2.36 12.95 10.67
CA ASP A 31 3.57 12.96 9.84
C ASP A 31 4.29 11.60 9.94
N TYR A 32 4.15 10.78 8.89
CA TYR A 32 4.74 9.46 8.86
C TYR A 32 6.22 9.49 8.50
N PHE A 33 6.71 10.53 7.83
CA PHE A 33 8.15 10.69 7.58
C PHE A 33 8.89 10.93 8.89
N GLU A 34 8.35 11.80 9.75
CA GLU A 34 8.90 12.04 11.08
C GLU A 34 8.78 10.78 11.96
N LEU A 35 7.62 10.12 11.99
CA LEU A 35 7.38 8.93 12.81
C LEU A 35 8.29 7.76 12.44
N THR A 36 8.59 7.60 11.15
CA THR A 36 9.38 6.48 10.62
C THR A 36 10.87 6.80 10.54
N GLY A 37 11.24 8.07 10.58
CA GLY A 37 12.60 8.55 10.31
C GLY A 37 13.03 8.41 8.85
N VAL A 38 12.09 8.08 7.95
CA VAL A 38 12.34 8.01 6.51
C VAL A 38 12.27 9.43 5.94
N LEU A 39 13.27 9.80 5.14
CA LEU A 39 13.29 11.10 4.49
C LEU A 39 12.10 11.24 3.53
N PRO A 40 11.41 12.40 3.51
CA PRO A 40 10.38 12.66 2.53
C PRO A 40 10.98 12.65 1.11
N PRO A 41 10.20 12.22 0.10
CA PRO A 41 10.70 12.21 -1.27
C PRO A 41 10.88 13.64 -1.79
N LYS A 42 11.79 13.82 -2.75
CA LYS A 42 11.96 15.10 -3.43
C LYS A 42 10.71 15.42 -4.27
N PRO A 43 10.11 16.62 -4.15
CA PRO A 43 8.96 16.98 -5.00
C PRO A 43 9.31 17.08 -6.48
N LEU A 44 8.38 16.64 -7.35
CA LEU A 44 8.39 16.80 -8.80
C LEU A 44 7.18 17.64 -9.24
N PRO A 45 7.25 18.98 -9.13
CA PRO A 45 6.12 19.86 -9.48
C PRO A 45 5.79 19.80 -10.98
N ASN A 46 6.79 19.68 -11.85
CA ASN A 46 6.60 19.66 -13.30
C ASN A 46 6.41 18.24 -13.87
N PHE A 47 5.91 17.30 -13.05
CA PHE A 47 5.68 15.93 -13.48
C PHE A 47 4.52 15.87 -14.49
N ASN A 48 4.82 15.42 -15.71
CA ASN A 48 3.85 15.10 -16.73
C ASN A 48 3.65 13.58 -16.79
N ILE A 49 2.45 13.12 -16.48
CA ILE A 49 2.13 11.69 -16.48
C ILE A 49 2.26 11.10 -17.88
N ASP A 50 1.88 11.82 -18.92
CA ASP A 50 1.82 11.29 -20.30
C ASP A 50 3.24 11.10 -20.90
N GLU A 51 4.24 11.80 -20.36
CA GLU A 51 5.65 11.69 -20.76
C GLU A 51 6.47 10.82 -19.80
N ALA A 52 5.91 10.42 -18.66
CA ALA A 52 6.62 9.64 -17.65
C ALA A 52 6.94 8.23 -18.17
N LEU A 53 8.22 7.87 -18.17
CA LEU A 53 8.68 6.58 -18.67
C LEU A 53 8.86 5.57 -17.53
N PRO A 54 8.57 4.28 -17.77
CA PRO A 54 8.93 3.20 -16.84
C PRO A 54 10.42 3.24 -16.55
N ARG A 55 10.81 2.89 -15.32
CA ARG A 55 12.23 2.65 -15.08
C ARG A 55 12.73 1.49 -15.96
N PRO A 56 13.90 1.65 -16.60
CA PRO A 56 14.44 0.59 -17.44
C PRO A 56 14.58 -0.72 -16.66
N TYR A 57 13.92 -1.77 -17.16
CA TYR A 57 14.05 -3.10 -16.60
C TYR A 57 15.53 -3.51 -16.61
N ARG A 58 16.09 -3.77 -15.42
CA ARG A 58 17.44 -4.32 -15.28
C ARG A 58 17.30 -5.82 -14.97
N PRO A 59 17.58 -6.71 -15.93
CA PRO A 59 17.54 -8.14 -15.68
C PRO A 59 18.45 -8.50 -14.51
N PHE A 60 17.95 -9.36 -13.62
CA PHE A 60 18.78 -9.92 -12.57
C PHE A 60 19.96 -10.65 -13.20
N ARG A 61 21.17 -10.24 -12.82
CA ARG A 61 22.38 -11.02 -13.14
C ARG A 61 22.35 -12.25 -12.26
N TRP A 62 22.24 -13.43 -12.85
CA TRP A 62 22.21 -14.70 -12.14
C TRP A 62 23.49 -14.88 -11.33
N LYS A 63 23.40 -14.68 -10.01
CA LYS A 63 24.40 -15.18 -9.07
C LYS A 63 23.80 -16.42 -8.42
N TYR A 64 24.56 -17.51 -8.35
CA TYR A 64 24.10 -18.80 -7.81
C TYR A 64 23.80 -18.78 -6.29
N HIS A 65 24.00 -17.66 -5.61
CA HIS A 65 23.73 -17.52 -4.18
C HIS A 65 22.31 -17.00 -3.95
N GLN A 66 21.42 -17.91 -3.56
CA GLN A 66 20.08 -17.56 -3.07
C GLN A 66 20.22 -16.86 -1.72
N THR A 67 20.10 -15.54 -1.75
CA THR A 67 19.97 -14.68 -0.58
C THR A 67 18.72 -13.82 -0.78
N MET A 68 18.18 -13.25 0.30
CA MET A 68 17.00 -12.38 0.21
C MET A 68 17.19 -11.16 -0.71
N SER A 69 18.43 -10.81 -1.06
CA SER A 69 18.75 -9.77 -2.06
C SER A 69 18.07 -8.43 -1.81
N LEU A 70 17.91 -8.06 -0.54
CA LEU A 70 17.24 -6.81 -0.18
C LEU A 70 18.18 -5.63 -0.24
N LEU A 71 17.74 -4.60 -0.95
CA LEU A 71 18.40 -3.30 -1.05
C LEU A 71 17.67 -2.30 -0.16
N ASN A 72 18.38 -1.23 0.23
CA ASN A 72 17.72 -0.08 0.84
C ASN A 72 16.79 0.54 -0.20
N MET A 73 15.56 0.85 0.21
CA MET A 73 14.61 1.56 -0.64
C MET A 73 15.09 3.01 -0.81
N GLU A 74 15.08 3.49 -2.05
CA GLU A 74 15.31 4.91 -2.34
C GLU A 74 13.96 5.64 -2.18
N PRO A 75 13.82 6.59 -1.23
CA PRO A 75 12.53 7.17 -0.89
C PRO A 75 11.81 7.78 -2.10
N ASP A 76 12.52 8.45 -2.99
CA ASP A 76 11.99 9.10 -4.20
C ASP A 76 11.26 8.15 -5.17
N TRP A 77 11.48 6.84 -5.04
CA TRP A 77 10.98 5.79 -5.94
C TRP A 77 10.13 4.75 -5.20
N TRP A 78 9.48 5.13 -4.11
CA TRP A 78 8.58 4.19 -3.43
C TRP A 78 7.36 3.84 -4.30
N ILE A 79 6.75 4.84 -4.93
CA ILE A 79 5.63 4.69 -5.87
C ILE A 79 6.05 5.35 -7.19
N GLU A 80 5.99 4.59 -8.28
CA GLU A 80 6.45 4.98 -9.61
C GLU A 80 5.22 5.17 -10.53
N LEU A 81 4.95 6.42 -10.90
CA LEU A 81 3.92 6.74 -11.89
C LEU A 81 4.53 6.89 -13.29
N GLU A 82 3.87 6.30 -14.27
CA GLU A 82 4.28 6.27 -15.68
C GLU A 82 3.09 6.56 -16.60
N SER A 83 3.36 6.75 -17.89
CA SER A 83 2.35 7.07 -18.90
C SER A 83 1.22 6.06 -19.01
N THR A 84 1.42 4.81 -18.56
CA THR A 84 0.37 3.77 -18.53
C THR A 84 -0.53 3.82 -17.29
N TYR A 85 -0.31 4.77 -16.37
CA TYR A 85 -1.00 4.81 -15.07
C TYR A 85 -2.52 4.70 -15.19
N ARG A 86 -3.13 5.39 -16.17
CA ARG A 86 -4.58 5.39 -16.37
C ARG A 86 -5.09 4.00 -16.74
N GLU A 87 -4.44 3.38 -17.71
CA GLU A 87 -4.74 2.04 -18.18
C GLU A 87 -4.54 1.02 -17.06
N ARG A 88 -3.46 1.15 -16.27
CA ARG A 88 -3.17 0.27 -15.14
C ARG A 88 -4.24 0.33 -14.06
N ILE A 89 -4.70 1.52 -13.68
CA ILE A 89 -5.77 1.65 -12.70
C ILE A 89 -7.06 1.02 -13.21
N ILE A 90 -7.42 1.21 -14.48
CA ILE A 90 -8.61 0.57 -15.08
C ILE A 90 -8.48 -0.97 -15.00
N GLN A 91 -7.35 -1.53 -15.44
CA GLN A 91 -7.09 -2.97 -15.39
C GLN A 91 -7.20 -3.55 -13.97
N ARG A 92 -6.65 -2.83 -12.98
CA ARG A 92 -6.71 -3.24 -11.56
C ARG A 92 -8.15 -3.29 -11.05
N LYS A 93 -8.96 -2.30 -11.39
CA LYS A 93 -10.39 -2.26 -11.03
C LYS A 93 -11.18 -3.37 -11.69
N GLU A 94 -10.92 -3.66 -12.96
CA GLU A 94 -11.54 -4.77 -13.69
C GLU A 94 -11.18 -6.13 -13.06
N LEU A 95 -9.91 -6.32 -12.68
CA LEU A 95 -9.47 -7.52 -11.98
C LEU A 95 -10.21 -7.70 -10.65
N TYR A 96 -10.33 -6.64 -9.85
CA TYR A 96 -11.10 -6.72 -8.60
C TYR A 96 -12.58 -6.98 -8.85
N ALA A 97 -13.21 -6.33 -9.83
CA ALA A 97 -14.60 -6.58 -10.17
C ALA A 97 -14.86 -8.05 -10.56
N LYS A 98 -13.88 -8.69 -11.23
CA LYS A 98 -13.97 -10.08 -11.67
C LYS A 98 -13.63 -11.10 -10.58
N HIS A 99 -12.72 -10.76 -9.67
CA HIS A 99 -12.08 -11.74 -8.78
C HIS A 99 -12.20 -11.42 -7.28
N GLY A 100 -12.64 -10.22 -6.93
CA GLY A 100 -12.98 -9.76 -5.57
C GLY A 100 -11.87 -10.06 -4.55
N PRO A 101 -12.15 -10.89 -3.52
CA PRO A 101 -11.17 -11.25 -2.47
C PRO A 101 -9.87 -11.87 -2.96
N LYS A 102 -9.79 -12.34 -4.22
CA LYS A 102 -8.52 -12.83 -4.78
C LYS A 102 -7.53 -11.70 -5.10
N ILE A 103 -8.01 -10.46 -5.20
CA ILE A 103 -7.21 -9.26 -5.53
C ILE A 103 -7.04 -8.37 -4.29
N VAL A 104 -8.12 -8.11 -3.56
CA VAL A 104 -8.10 -7.29 -2.34
C VAL A 104 -8.74 -8.06 -1.21
N ASP A 105 -8.00 -8.29 -0.13
CA ASP A 105 -8.51 -9.00 1.04
C ASP A 105 -7.88 -8.45 2.32
N ALA A 106 -8.63 -8.56 3.43
CA ALA A 106 -8.21 -8.11 4.75
C ALA A 106 -8.85 -8.97 5.83
N LEU A 107 -8.02 -9.46 6.76
CA LEU A 107 -8.47 -10.19 7.93
C LEU A 107 -8.82 -9.24 9.07
N ALA A 108 -9.73 -9.66 9.95
CA ALA A 108 -10.07 -8.88 11.15
C ALA A 108 -8.81 -8.52 11.96
N GLY A 109 -8.74 -7.29 12.46
CA GLY A 109 -7.58 -6.76 13.19
C GLY A 109 -6.47 -6.14 12.32
N SER A 110 -6.64 -6.11 10.99
CA SER A 110 -5.69 -5.42 10.09
C SER A 110 -6.10 -3.98 9.73
N THR A 111 -7.25 -3.49 10.22
CA THR A 111 -7.84 -2.21 9.82
C THR A 111 -6.88 -1.04 10.04
N ASP A 112 -6.27 -0.94 11.22
CA ASP A 112 -5.36 0.18 11.55
C ASP A 112 -4.12 0.18 10.66
N ALA A 113 -3.58 -1.00 10.35
CA ALA A 113 -2.44 -1.13 9.45
C ALA A 113 -2.80 -0.75 8.01
N CYS A 114 -4.03 -1.05 7.57
CA CYS A 114 -4.53 -0.63 6.25
C CYS A 114 -4.71 0.89 6.18
N LEU A 115 -5.26 1.50 7.24
CA LEU A 115 -5.44 2.94 7.35
C LEU A 115 -4.09 3.66 7.32
N GLU A 116 -3.15 3.22 8.15
CA GLU A 116 -1.79 3.77 8.19
C GLU A 116 -1.13 3.70 6.81
N LEU A 117 -1.16 2.53 6.16
CA LEU A 117 -0.59 2.38 4.83
C LEU A 117 -1.20 3.38 3.83
N ALA A 118 -2.53 3.51 3.80
CA ALA A 118 -3.18 4.44 2.87
C ALA A 118 -2.83 5.89 3.18
N GLU A 119 -2.75 6.29 4.45
CA GLU A 119 -2.34 7.63 4.85
C GLU A 119 -0.88 7.92 4.48
N MET A 120 0.03 6.95 4.64
CA MET A 120 1.41 7.04 4.19
C MET A 120 1.51 7.23 2.67
N VAL A 121 0.72 6.49 1.92
CA VAL A 121 0.67 6.60 0.46
C VAL A 121 0.11 7.95 0.03
N ILE A 122 -0.95 8.45 0.69
CA ILE A 122 -1.48 9.80 0.45
C ILE A 122 -0.38 10.85 0.64
N GLN A 123 0.37 10.76 1.75
CA GLN A 123 1.48 11.68 2.01
C GLN A 123 2.56 11.60 0.95
N PHE A 124 2.97 10.39 0.57
CA PHE A 124 3.97 10.20 -0.47
C PHE A 124 3.54 10.86 -1.79
N LEU A 125 2.33 10.56 -2.26
CA LEU A 125 1.81 11.08 -3.53
C LEU A 125 1.74 12.61 -3.53
N CYS A 126 1.25 13.21 -2.43
CA CYS A 126 1.14 14.66 -2.32
C CYS A 126 2.50 15.36 -2.24
N VAL A 127 3.49 14.76 -1.58
CA VAL A 127 4.84 15.34 -1.50
C VAL A 127 5.61 15.15 -2.81
N ARG A 128 5.56 13.94 -3.39
CA ARG A 128 6.32 13.61 -4.61
C ARG A 128 5.73 14.26 -5.86
N TYR A 129 4.41 14.34 -5.99
CA TYR A 129 3.73 14.83 -7.19
C TYR A 129 2.68 15.92 -6.85
N PRO A 130 3.10 17.07 -6.30
CA PRO A 130 2.22 18.05 -5.65
C PRO A 130 1.21 18.74 -6.59
N ASN A 131 1.49 18.78 -7.89
CA ASN A 131 0.56 19.33 -8.88
C ASN A 131 -0.48 18.30 -9.37
N GLN A 132 -0.21 17.01 -9.14
CA GLN A 132 -1.09 15.91 -9.55
C GLN A 132 -1.98 15.40 -8.42
N PHE A 133 -1.48 15.45 -7.18
CA PHE A 133 -2.23 15.01 -6.01
C PHE A 133 -2.19 16.04 -4.90
N GLN A 134 -3.33 16.21 -4.25
CA GLN A 134 -3.51 17.15 -3.16
C GLN A 134 -4.34 16.48 -2.06
N PHE A 135 -4.06 16.84 -0.82
CA PHE A 135 -4.85 16.44 0.32
C PHE A 135 -5.19 17.68 1.13
N ASP A 136 -6.48 18.01 1.20
CA ASP A 136 -6.92 19.26 1.81
C ASP A 136 -7.21 19.12 3.32
N SER A 137 -7.48 20.27 3.97
CA SER A 137 -7.83 20.31 5.39
C SER A 137 -9.20 19.70 5.70
N ALA A 138 -10.06 19.51 4.69
CA ALA A 138 -11.31 18.76 4.83
C ALA A 138 -11.07 17.23 4.73
N ARG A 139 -9.81 16.80 4.61
CA ARG A 139 -9.38 15.41 4.46
C ARG A 139 -9.91 14.74 3.19
N ILE A 140 -10.05 15.51 2.13
CA ILE A 140 -10.36 15.03 0.79
C ILE A 140 -9.04 14.89 0.01
N PHE A 141 -8.82 13.69 -0.51
CA PHE A 141 -7.75 13.42 -1.46
C PHE A 141 -8.22 13.74 -2.88
N HIS A 142 -7.44 14.52 -3.61
CA HIS A 142 -7.69 14.91 -4.99
C HIS A 142 -6.64 14.26 -5.89
N ASN A 143 -7.12 13.54 -6.91
CA ASN A 143 -6.29 12.96 -7.95
C ASN A 143 -6.59 13.66 -9.28
N ASN A 144 -5.76 14.65 -9.63
CA ASN A 144 -5.96 15.48 -10.83
C ASN A 144 -5.71 14.70 -12.12
N ILE A 145 -4.87 13.66 -12.05
CA ILE A 145 -4.64 12.76 -13.17
C ILE A 145 -5.97 12.09 -13.50
N LEU A 146 -6.55 11.30 -12.58
CA LEU A 146 -7.79 10.55 -12.82
C LEU A 146 -9.06 11.41 -12.76
N ARG A 147 -8.96 12.67 -12.33
CA ARG A 147 -10.10 13.56 -12.04
C ARG A 147 -11.07 12.95 -11.02
N THR A 148 -10.52 12.38 -9.96
CA THR A 148 -11.29 11.75 -8.88
C THR A 148 -10.97 12.38 -7.54
N GLN A 149 -11.90 12.21 -6.59
CA GLN A 149 -11.77 12.68 -5.22
C GLN A 149 -12.20 11.58 -4.25
N VAL A 150 -11.53 11.49 -3.11
CA VAL A 150 -11.85 10.53 -2.05
C VAL A 150 -11.92 11.27 -0.72
N ASP A 151 -13.10 11.27 -0.10
CA ASP A 151 -13.31 11.78 1.26
C ASP A 151 -12.86 10.70 2.27
N THR A 152 -11.81 10.99 3.02
CA THR A 152 -11.28 10.04 4.01
C THR A 152 -12.03 10.04 5.34
N ASN A 153 -12.96 10.99 5.56
CA ASN A 153 -13.81 11.02 6.75
C ASN A 153 -15.05 10.13 6.64
N CYS A 154 -15.47 9.80 5.41
CA CYS A 154 -16.75 9.12 5.17
C CYS A 154 -16.56 7.91 4.27
N LYS A 155 -16.84 6.70 4.82
CA LYS A 155 -16.77 5.42 4.10
C LYS A 155 -15.40 5.17 3.43
N PHE A 156 -14.34 5.61 4.08
CA PHE A 156 -12.99 5.37 3.60
C PHE A 156 -12.64 3.88 3.71
N GLU A 157 -12.39 3.25 2.57
CA GLU A 157 -11.93 1.87 2.46
C GLU A 157 -10.46 1.88 2.00
N PRO A 158 -9.48 1.72 2.91
CA PRO A 158 -8.08 2.04 2.62
C PRO A 158 -7.48 1.20 1.49
N LEU A 159 -7.78 -0.09 1.45
CA LEU A 159 -7.28 -0.96 0.38
C LEU A 159 -7.95 -0.68 -0.97
N MET A 160 -9.22 -0.25 -0.97
CA MET A 160 -9.88 0.18 -2.20
C MET A 160 -9.30 1.48 -2.72
N PHE A 161 -8.94 2.41 -1.82
CA PHE A 161 -8.19 3.61 -2.17
C PHE A 161 -6.87 3.27 -2.87
N LEU A 162 -6.09 2.31 -2.34
CA LEU A 162 -4.84 1.86 -2.96
C LEU A 162 -5.08 1.22 -4.33
N LEU A 163 -6.09 0.36 -4.46
CA LEU A 163 -6.46 -0.25 -5.74
C LEU A 163 -6.81 0.80 -6.80
N ASP A 164 -7.58 1.82 -6.41
CA ASP A 164 -8.13 2.85 -7.31
C ASP A 164 -7.13 3.95 -7.68
N ASN A 165 -6.04 4.13 -6.93
CA ASN A 165 -5.14 5.28 -7.11
C ASN A 165 -3.67 4.93 -7.32
N VAL A 166 -3.26 3.69 -7.05
CA VAL A 166 -1.83 3.32 -6.98
C VAL A 166 -1.58 2.07 -7.82
N PRO A 167 -0.63 2.10 -8.77
CA PRO A 167 -0.37 0.96 -9.64
C PRO A 167 0.34 -0.20 -8.93
N GLU A 168 1.01 0.04 -7.80
CA GLU A 168 1.75 -0.95 -7.02
C GLU A 168 0.86 -1.90 -6.22
N ASP A 169 1.39 -3.09 -5.96
CA ASP A 169 0.79 -4.06 -5.03
C ASP A 169 1.36 -3.85 -3.62
N PHE A 170 0.48 -3.90 -2.62
CA PHE A 170 0.83 -3.76 -1.21
C PHE A 170 0.37 -4.96 -0.41
N LEU A 171 1.30 -5.58 0.33
CA LEU A 171 1.03 -6.70 1.22
C LEU A 171 1.40 -6.29 2.64
N ILE A 172 0.46 -6.48 3.57
CA ILE A 172 0.61 -6.13 4.98
C ILE A 172 0.80 -7.41 5.78
N VAL A 173 1.92 -7.48 6.48
CA VAL A 173 2.19 -8.52 7.47
C VAL A 173 2.08 -7.94 8.87
N GLN A 174 1.53 -8.70 9.82
CA GLN A 174 1.49 -8.33 11.23
C GLN A 174 1.95 -9.51 12.08
N GLU A 175 2.58 -9.20 13.20
CA GLU A 175 2.95 -10.17 14.22
C GLU A 175 1.68 -10.74 14.87
N ASP A 176 1.60 -12.06 14.95
CA ASP A 176 0.61 -12.75 15.76
C ASP A 176 1.12 -12.82 17.21
N GLU A 177 0.43 -12.14 18.12
CA GLU A 177 0.79 -12.08 19.54
C GLU A 177 0.89 -13.46 20.21
N LYS A 178 0.19 -14.48 19.70
CA LYS A 178 0.19 -15.82 20.29
C LYS A 178 1.41 -16.64 19.89
N THR A 179 1.86 -16.48 18.65
CA THR A 179 2.93 -17.30 18.06
C THR A 179 4.24 -16.54 17.90
N GLY A 180 4.21 -15.21 17.93
CA GLY A 180 5.33 -14.32 17.59
C GLY A 180 5.68 -14.32 16.11
N LEU A 181 4.90 -15.02 15.27
CA LEU A 181 5.16 -15.13 13.83
C LEU A 181 4.48 -13.99 13.08
N TYR A 182 5.10 -13.56 11.97
CA TYR A 182 4.51 -12.56 11.09
C TYR A 182 3.62 -13.24 10.05
N HIS A 183 2.34 -12.88 10.06
CA HIS A 183 1.32 -13.43 9.18
C HIS A 183 0.93 -12.41 8.11
N PHE A 184 0.59 -12.88 6.92
CA PHE A 184 0.01 -12.04 5.89
C PHE A 184 -1.45 -11.73 6.22
N ARG A 185 -1.79 -10.46 6.48
CA ARG A 185 -3.09 -10.08 7.08
C ARG A 185 -4.00 -9.31 6.15
N ALA A 186 -3.45 -8.52 5.24
CA ALA A 186 -4.24 -7.69 4.34
C ALA A 186 -3.42 -7.24 3.15
N GLY A 187 -4.07 -6.85 2.06
CA GLY A 187 -3.36 -6.25 0.94
C GLY A 187 -4.18 -6.09 -0.33
N VAL A 188 -3.51 -5.51 -1.32
CA VAL A 188 -3.96 -5.40 -2.71
C VAL A 188 -2.89 -6.05 -3.57
N SER A 189 -3.25 -7.11 -4.29
CA SER A 189 -2.38 -7.74 -5.27
C SER A 189 -3.09 -7.98 -6.60
N ALA A 190 -2.76 -7.15 -7.58
CA ALA A 190 -3.30 -7.25 -8.94
C ALA A 190 -2.22 -7.61 -9.98
N SER A 191 -0.96 -7.71 -9.56
CA SER A 191 0.20 -7.94 -10.44
C SER A 191 0.96 -9.23 -10.10
N ALA A 192 0.45 -10.03 -9.16
CA ALA A 192 1.04 -11.31 -8.79
C ALA A 192 1.03 -12.33 -9.95
N VAL A 193 2.16 -13.03 -10.12
CA VAL A 193 2.32 -14.10 -11.10
C VAL A 193 2.30 -15.43 -10.37
N GLY A 194 1.41 -16.34 -10.77
CA GLY A 194 1.35 -17.71 -10.22
C GLY A 194 0.72 -17.83 -8.83
N TRP A 195 0.19 -16.75 -8.24
CA TRP A 195 -0.57 -16.79 -6.99
C TRP A 195 -1.60 -15.66 -6.89
N ASN A 196 -2.48 -15.71 -5.89
CA ASN A 196 -3.46 -14.66 -5.57
C ASN A 196 -3.68 -14.57 -4.04
N MET A 197 -4.35 -13.53 -3.57
CA MET A 197 -4.55 -13.25 -2.14
C MET A 197 -5.07 -14.46 -1.36
N SER A 198 -6.12 -15.12 -1.87
CA SER A 198 -6.78 -16.25 -1.19
C SER A 198 -5.88 -17.47 -0.94
N LEU A 199 -4.78 -17.61 -1.70
CA LEU A 199 -3.82 -18.70 -1.50
C LEU A 199 -2.85 -18.44 -0.35
N LYS A 200 -2.63 -17.18 0.02
CA LYS A 200 -1.56 -16.77 0.94
C LYS A 200 -2.08 -16.04 2.19
N ILE A 201 -3.28 -15.44 2.15
CA ILE A 201 -3.84 -14.67 3.26
C ILE A 201 -3.95 -15.54 4.53
N GLY A 202 -3.61 -14.97 5.68
CA GLY A 202 -3.63 -15.62 6.99
C GLY A 202 -2.41 -16.47 7.33
N LYS A 203 -1.59 -16.84 6.33
CA LYS A 203 -0.43 -17.71 6.52
C LYS A 203 0.76 -16.97 7.13
N PRO A 204 1.59 -17.65 7.95
CA PRO A 204 2.88 -17.11 8.37
C PRO A 204 3.85 -17.00 7.20
N LEU A 205 4.86 -16.14 7.34
CA LEU A 205 5.80 -15.80 6.28
C LEU A 205 6.47 -17.03 5.64
N HIS A 206 6.84 -18.04 6.42
CA HIS A 206 7.48 -19.24 5.88
C HIS A 206 6.54 -20.09 5.01
N GLU A 207 5.23 -20.10 5.28
CA GLU A 207 4.25 -20.80 4.46
C GLU A 207 3.89 -20.02 3.18
N VAL A 208 3.85 -18.69 3.26
CA VAL A 208 3.68 -17.79 2.09
C VAL A 208 4.75 -18.06 1.02
N HIS A 209 5.95 -18.45 1.46
CA HIS A 209 7.10 -18.79 0.62
C HIS A 209 7.34 -20.29 0.45
N GLY A 210 6.43 -21.16 0.90
CA GLY A 210 6.59 -22.62 0.81
C GLY A 210 6.95 -23.15 -0.59
N PRO A 211 6.40 -22.59 -1.70
CA PRO A 211 6.78 -23.00 -3.06
C PRO A 211 8.20 -22.61 -3.50
N VAL A 212 8.88 -21.72 -2.76
CA VAL A 212 10.18 -21.18 -3.15
C VAL A 212 11.28 -22.21 -2.84
N PRO A 213 12.04 -22.69 -3.85
CA PRO A 213 13.08 -23.68 -3.62
C PRO A 213 14.14 -23.20 -2.64
N TYR A 214 14.49 -24.07 -1.69
CA TYR A 214 15.49 -23.82 -0.65
C TYR A 214 15.19 -22.65 0.31
N TYR A 215 13.94 -22.16 0.36
CA TYR A 215 13.60 -21.05 1.25
C TYR A 215 13.86 -21.38 2.72
N LYS A 216 13.41 -22.55 3.17
CA LYS A 216 13.57 -23.01 4.55
C LYS A 216 15.04 -23.10 4.94
N GLU A 217 15.86 -23.66 4.07
CA GLU A 217 17.27 -23.95 4.34
C GLU A 217 18.17 -22.72 4.22
N LYS A 218 17.87 -21.78 3.30
CA LYS A 218 18.78 -20.67 2.96
C LYS A 218 18.27 -19.27 3.28
N MET A 219 16.95 -19.07 3.41
CA MET A 219 16.36 -17.72 3.45
C MET A 219 15.54 -17.44 4.70
N GLN A 220 14.81 -18.43 5.23
CA GLN A 220 13.86 -18.25 6.33
C GLN A 220 14.48 -17.52 7.53
N ASN A 221 15.60 -18.02 8.07
CA ASN A 221 16.24 -17.41 9.25
C ASN A 221 16.63 -15.94 9.01
N SER A 222 17.10 -15.61 7.80
CA SER A 222 17.46 -14.24 7.46
C SER A 222 16.21 -13.36 7.31
N MET A 223 15.11 -13.93 6.80
CA MET A 223 13.85 -13.23 6.56
C MET A 223 13.17 -12.91 7.89
N ASP A 224 13.03 -13.91 8.74
CA ASP A 224 12.43 -13.78 10.07
C ASP A 224 13.20 -12.75 10.90
N ARG A 225 14.54 -12.83 10.92
CA ARG A 225 15.38 -11.82 11.59
C ARG A 225 15.14 -10.43 11.01
N ARG A 226 15.06 -10.30 9.69
CA ARG A 226 14.93 -8.98 9.08
C ARG A 226 13.58 -8.34 9.40
N VAL A 227 12.48 -9.07 9.24
CA VAL A 227 11.13 -8.55 9.51
C VAL A 227 11.01 -8.06 10.96
N VAL A 228 11.58 -8.81 11.90
CA VAL A 228 11.67 -8.40 13.32
C VAL A 228 12.56 -7.16 13.53
N SER A 229 13.69 -7.08 12.80
CA SER A 229 14.68 -6.00 12.93
C SER A 229 14.26 -4.67 12.32
N LEU A 230 13.27 -4.66 11.42
CA LEU A 230 12.64 -3.40 10.99
C LEU A 230 12.17 -2.68 12.26
N SER A 231 12.40 -1.37 12.38
CA SER A 231 12.03 -0.61 13.58
C SER A 231 10.52 -0.73 13.83
N LYS A 232 9.99 -0.52 15.05
CA LYS A 232 8.53 -0.55 15.27
C LYS A 232 7.77 0.40 14.30
N SER A 233 8.41 1.45 13.82
CA SER A 233 7.91 2.36 12.78
C SER A 233 8.13 1.86 11.34
N SER A 234 9.19 1.08 11.07
CA SER A 234 9.46 0.45 9.76
C SER A 234 8.85 -0.95 9.59
N ARG A 235 8.36 -1.61 10.66
CA ARG A 235 7.70 -2.93 10.66
C ARG A 235 6.39 -2.96 9.88
N ARG A 236 5.81 -1.78 9.65
CA ARG A 236 4.53 -1.57 8.97
C ARG A 236 4.71 -1.26 7.47
N LEU A 237 5.96 -1.10 7.02
CA LEU A 237 6.30 -0.76 5.66
C LEU A 237 7.06 -1.89 4.99
N THR A 238 6.56 -2.24 3.80
CA THR A 238 7.16 -3.10 2.76
C THR A 238 6.88 -4.59 2.85
N ALA A 239 6.02 -5.06 1.93
CA ALA A 239 6.29 -6.24 1.13
C ALA A 239 5.60 -6.11 -0.23
N SER A 240 6.20 -5.39 -1.17
CA SER A 240 5.97 -5.62 -2.59
C SER A 240 6.86 -6.79 -3.00
N ILE A 241 6.44 -8.01 -2.69
CA ILE A 241 7.12 -9.22 -3.16
C ILE A 241 6.46 -9.64 -4.47
N ILE A 242 7.02 -9.20 -5.59
CA ILE A 242 6.77 -9.84 -6.89
C ILE A 242 7.69 -11.07 -6.95
N GLU A 243 7.23 -12.20 -6.44
CA GLU A 243 7.84 -13.50 -6.76
C GLU A 243 7.20 -14.04 -8.03
N GLY A 244 7.87 -13.83 -9.16
CA GLY A 244 7.61 -14.54 -10.41
C GLY A 244 8.52 -15.76 -10.52
N PHE A 245 8.10 -16.90 -9.99
CA PHE A 245 8.70 -18.19 -10.35
C PHE A 245 7.83 -18.86 -11.40
N LEU A 246 8.28 -18.81 -12.66
CA LEU A 246 7.76 -19.71 -13.69
C LEU A 246 8.30 -21.12 -13.38
N PRO A 247 7.44 -22.15 -13.22
CA PRO A 247 7.91 -23.52 -13.31
C PRO A 247 8.39 -23.78 -14.74
N LYS A 248 9.48 -24.54 -14.86
CA LYS A 248 9.95 -25.08 -16.15
C LYS A 248 8.90 -25.94 -16.81
#